data_AF-A0A6G7PUP8-F1
#
_entry.id   AF-A0A6G7PUP8-F1
#
_cell.length_a   1.000
_cell.length_b   1.000
_cell.length_c   1.000
_cell.angle_alpha   90.00
_cell.angle_beta   90.00
_cell.angle_gamma   90.00
#
_symmetry.space_group_name_H-M   'P 1'
#
loop_
_entity.id
_entity.type
_entity.pdbx_description
1 polymer ?
#
loop_
_entity_poly.entity_id
_entity_poly.type
_entity_poly.pdbx_seq_one_letter_code
_entity_poly.pdbx_strand_id
1 'polypeptide(L)'
;MKPEVLFLCTENACRSQLAEALANHFFGTKVKAFSAGVRPRGVHPLAQKVLEEVGIDVSALRSKHLDEFSGKTFDLVVTLCDSAAAECPVFPGAKRRLHLPFPDPAKSGDVESFREVRDQILQKLKDLFDEEKRR
;
A
#
# COMPACT_ATOMS: atom_id res chain seq x y z
N MET A 1 11.57 -7.38 16.46
CA MET A 1 11.73 -6.94 15.07
C MET A 1 10.32 -6.76 14.51
N LYS A 2 10.00 -5.63 13.86
CA LYS A 2 8.64 -5.39 13.34
C LYS A 2 8.45 -6.20 12.05
N PRO A 3 7.30 -6.85 11.82
CA PRO A 3 7.01 -7.48 10.54
C PRO A 3 7.07 -6.44 9.41
N GLU A 4 7.75 -6.81 8.32
CA GLU A 4 7.86 -5.98 7.13
C GLU A 4 6.74 -6.33 6.15
N VAL A 5 5.99 -5.31 5.71
CA VAL A 5 4.82 -5.44 4.85
C VAL A 5 5.04 -4.70 3.54
N LEU A 6 4.80 -5.36 2.40
CA LEU A 6 4.93 -4.77 1.08
C LEU A 6 3.57 -4.66 0.38
N PHE A 7 3.16 -3.44 0.05
CA PHE A 7 1.95 -3.14 -0.71
C PHE A 7 2.26 -3.02 -2.20
N LEU A 8 1.62 -3.87 -3.01
CA LEU A 8 1.83 -3.94 -4.45
C LEU A 8 0.62 -3.43 -5.22
N CYS A 9 0.89 -2.57 -6.19
CA CYS A 9 -0.05 -2.28 -7.27
C CYS A 9 0.68 -2.18 -8.60
N THR A 10 -0.03 -1.95 -9.70
CA THR A 10 0.61 -1.87 -11.03
C THR A 10 1.54 -0.65 -11.13
N GLU A 11 1.07 0.55 -10.77
CA GLU A 11 1.77 1.81 -11.07
C GLU A 11 2.45 2.50 -9.87
N ASN A 12 2.26 1.97 -8.66
CA ASN A 12 2.70 2.58 -7.40
C ASN A 12 2.41 4.09 -7.25
N ALA A 13 1.28 4.51 -7.82
CA ALA A 13 0.87 5.91 -7.89
C ALA A 13 -0.18 6.30 -6.84
N CYS A 14 -1.17 5.43 -6.60
CA CYS A 14 -2.33 5.74 -5.75
C CYS A 14 -2.45 4.78 -4.56
N ARG A 15 -3.17 3.65 -4.74
CA ARG A 15 -3.56 2.71 -3.67
C ARG A 15 -2.40 2.25 -2.80
N SER A 16 -1.27 1.84 -3.39
CA SER A 16 -0.13 1.35 -2.62
C SER A 16 0.64 2.45 -1.89
N GLN A 17 0.63 3.68 -2.38
CA GLN A 17 1.17 4.85 -1.66
C GLN A 17 0.29 5.19 -0.46
N LEU A 18 -1.04 5.21 -0.65
CA LEU A 18 -2.00 5.39 0.44
C LEU A 18 -1.79 4.33 1.52
N ALA A 19 -1.69 3.06 1.13
CA ALA A 19 -1.50 1.95 2.06
C ALA A 19 -0.16 2.02 2.82
N GLU A 20 0.96 2.31 2.15
CA GLU A 20 2.27 2.50 2.80
C GLU A 20 2.21 3.60 3.85
N ALA A 21 1.68 4.77 3.47
CA ALA A 21 1.68 5.94 4.34
C ALA A 21 0.74 5.76 5.54
N LEU A 22 -0.48 5.26 5.31
CA LEU A 22 -1.44 4.95 6.38
C LEU A 22 -0.90 3.89 7.35
N ALA A 23 -0.29 2.82 6.82
CA ALA A 23 0.28 1.76 7.64
C ALA A 23 1.43 2.26 8.51
N ASN A 24 2.36 3.02 7.94
CA ASN A 24 3.48 3.58 8.71
C ASN A 24 3.04 4.64 9.72
N HIS A 25 2.02 5.44 9.41
CA HIS A 25 1.53 6.48 10.31
C HIS A 25 0.74 5.89 11.49
N PHE A 26 -0.29 5.08 11.22
CA PHE A 26 -1.18 4.56 12.26
C PHE A 26 -0.66 3.29 12.94
N PHE A 27 0.15 2.49 12.24
CA PHE A 27 0.61 1.19 12.72
C PHE A 27 2.13 1.06 12.73
N GLY A 28 2.88 2.15 12.55
CA GLY A 28 4.35 2.13 12.47
C GLY A 28 5.06 1.63 13.72
N THR A 29 4.38 1.56 14.88
CA THR A 29 4.90 0.90 16.09
C THR A 29 4.82 -0.63 15.99
N LYS A 30 3.84 -1.16 15.25
CA LYS A 30 3.57 -2.59 15.05
C LYS A 30 4.26 -3.15 13.81
N VAL A 31 4.17 -2.45 12.68
CA VAL A 31 4.63 -2.92 11.36
C VAL A 31 5.57 -1.92 10.71
N LYS A 32 6.31 -2.38 9.69
CA LYS A 32 7.07 -1.50 8.80
C LYS A 32 6.57 -1.70 7.38
N ALA A 33 5.93 -0.68 6.83
CA ALA A 33 5.29 -0.78 5.52
C ALA A 33 6.15 -0.20 4.40
N PHE A 34 6.06 -0.84 3.25
CA PHE A 34 6.69 -0.44 1.99
C PHE A 34 5.68 -0.59 0.87
N SER A 35 5.88 0.13 -0.24
CA SER A 35 5.13 -0.07 -1.47
C SER A 35 6.03 -0.15 -2.68
N ALA A 36 5.53 -0.83 -3.71
CA ALA A 36 6.18 -0.91 -5.00
C ALA A 36 5.15 -1.14 -6.12
N GLY A 37 5.61 -0.98 -7.35
CA GLY A 37 4.82 -1.31 -8.53
C GLY A 37 5.62 -1.94 -9.65
N VAL A 38 4.89 -2.62 -10.54
CA VAL A 38 5.45 -3.30 -11.71
C VAL A 38 5.81 -2.29 -12.81
N ARG A 39 5.12 -1.15 -12.87
CA ARG A 39 5.34 -0.07 -13.85
C ARG A 39 5.13 1.29 -13.19
N PRO A 40 6.04 1.71 -12.29
CA PRO A 40 5.90 2.94 -11.51
C PRO A 40 5.73 4.17 -12.40
N ARG A 41 4.73 5.02 -12.11
CA ARG A 41 4.44 6.25 -12.88
C ARG A 41 4.51 7.54 -12.07
N GLY A 42 5.03 7.49 -10.84
CA GLY A 42 5.08 8.65 -9.94
C GLY A 42 3.88 8.70 -9.00
N VAL A 43 4.04 9.40 -7.87
CA VAL A 43 3.00 9.49 -6.84
C VAL A 43 1.89 10.43 -7.31
N HIS A 44 0.65 9.98 -7.28
CA HIS A 44 -0.48 10.77 -7.74
C HIS A 44 -0.73 11.98 -6.80
N PRO A 45 -0.89 13.20 -7.32
CA PRO A 45 -1.07 14.40 -6.47
C PRO A 45 -2.29 14.31 -5.54
N LEU A 46 -3.41 13.76 -6.02
CA LEU A 46 -4.59 13.56 -5.17
C LEU A 46 -4.37 12.53 -4.05
N ALA A 47 -3.48 11.54 -4.25
CA ALA A 47 -3.14 10.61 -3.19
C ALA A 47 -2.34 11.32 -2.08
N GLN A 48 -1.43 12.23 -2.44
CA GLN A 48 -0.72 13.07 -1.48
C GLN A 48 -1.70 13.97 -0.72
N LYS A 49 -2.58 14.67 -1.45
CA LYS A 49 -3.57 15.58 -0.85
C LYS A 49 -4.42 14.91 0.23
N VAL A 50 -4.98 13.73 -0.03
CA VAL A 50 -5.84 13.05 0.97
C VAL A 50 -5.08 12.46 2.16
N LEU A 51 -3.76 12.27 2.03
CA LEU A 51 -2.88 11.88 3.13
C LEU A 51 -2.52 13.09 4.00
N GLU A 52 -2.23 14.24 3.37
CA GLU A 52 -1.98 15.49 4.10
C GLU A 52 -3.21 15.91 4.92
N GLU A 53 -4.43 15.69 4.40
CA GLU A 53 -5.69 15.94 5.12
C GLU A 53 -5.80 15.19 6.46
N VAL A 54 -5.13 14.04 6.59
CA VAL A 54 -5.09 13.24 7.83
C VAL A 54 -3.79 13.42 8.61
N GLY A 55 -2.99 14.43 8.25
CA GLY A 55 -1.75 14.78 8.96
C GLY A 55 -0.55 13.87 8.64
N ILE A 56 -0.57 13.18 7.50
CA ILE A 56 0.54 12.32 7.06
C ILE A 56 1.49 13.14 6.20
N ASP A 57 2.77 13.13 6.56
CA ASP A 57 3.83 13.72 5.73
C ASP A 57 4.05 12.87 4.47
N VAL A 58 3.91 13.52 3.32
CA VAL A 58 4.02 12.92 1.99
C VAL A 58 5.38 13.17 1.34
N SER A 59 6.24 13.98 1.96
CA SER A 59 7.56 14.36 1.41
C SER A 59 8.47 13.17 1.14
N ALA A 60 8.31 12.09 1.91
CA ALA A 60 9.08 10.86 1.79
C ALA A 60 8.47 9.84 0.80
N LEU A 61 7.27 10.10 0.26
CA LEU A 61 6.62 9.18 -0.68
C LEU A 61 7.35 9.15 -2.01
N ARG A 62 7.62 7.94 -2.48
CA ARG A 62 8.27 7.73 -3.77
C ARG A 62 7.65 6.54 -4.47
N SER A 63 7.41 6.70 -5.77
CA SER A 63 7.06 5.60 -6.65
C SER A 63 8.31 4.75 -6.92
N LYS A 64 8.28 3.49 -6.48
CA LYS A 64 9.38 2.53 -6.51
C LYS A 64 9.04 1.36 -7.42
N HIS A 65 10.03 0.85 -8.14
CA HIS A 65 9.86 -0.38 -8.91
C HIS A 65 9.96 -1.59 -7.98
N LEU A 66 9.22 -2.67 -8.28
CA LEU A 66 9.29 -3.92 -7.51
C LEU A 66 10.72 -4.49 -7.44
N ASP A 67 11.49 -4.29 -8.50
CA ASP A 67 12.87 -4.77 -8.61
C ASP A 67 13.84 -4.16 -7.58
N GLU A 68 13.54 -2.98 -7.03
CA GLU A 68 14.31 -2.41 -5.91
C GLU A 68 14.23 -3.27 -4.64
N PHE A 69 13.26 -4.18 -4.60
CA PHE A 69 13.04 -5.12 -3.53
C PHE A 69 13.40 -6.56 -3.94
N SER A 70 13.99 -6.77 -5.13
CA SER A 70 14.53 -8.05 -5.53
C SER A 70 15.56 -8.54 -4.52
N GLY A 71 15.39 -9.78 -4.04
CA GLY A 71 16.24 -10.38 -3.00
C GLY A 71 15.91 -9.97 -1.56
N LYS A 72 14.96 -9.06 -1.32
CA LYS A 72 14.42 -8.80 0.01
C LYS A 72 13.32 -9.78 0.36
N THR A 73 13.19 -10.07 1.65
CA THR A 73 12.09 -10.86 2.19
C THR A 73 11.12 -9.98 2.94
N PHE A 74 9.83 -10.29 2.84
CA PHE A 74 8.76 -9.61 3.56
C PHE A 74 7.91 -10.62 4.30
N ASP A 75 7.48 -10.27 5.50
CA ASP A 75 6.59 -11.12 6.29
C ASP A 75 5.20 -11.18 5.66
N LEU A 76 4.75 -10.08 5.06
CA LEU A 76 3.47 -9.98 4.38
C LEU A 76 3.58 -9.18 3.08
N VAL A 77 3.05 -9.72 1.99
CA VAL A 77 2.86 -8.97 0.74
C VAL A 77 1.37 -8.84 0.47
N VAL A 78 0.91 -7.60 0.26
CA VAL A 78 -0.49 -7.26 0.03
C VAL A 78 -0.66 -6.73 -1.39
N THR A 79 -1.45 -7.40 -2.22
CA THR A 79 -1.79 -6.92 -3.57
C THR A 79 -3.09 -6.13 -3.54
N LEU A 80 -3.06 -4.89 -4.05
CA LEU A 80 -4.18 -3.94 -3.95
C LEU A 80 -5.03 -3.82 -5.22
N CYS A 81 -4.62 -4.47 -6.30
CA CYS A 81 -5.37 -4.57 -7.54
C CYS A 81 -5.26 -5.97 -8.13
N ASP A 82 -6.31 -6.39 -8.84
CA ASP A 82 -6.36 -7.68 -9.54
C ASP A 82 -5.23 -7.80 -10.56
N SER A 83 -4.93 -6.73 -11.28
CA SER A 83 -3.81 -6.68 -12.23
C SER A 83 -2.47 -6.93 -11.55
N ALA A 84 -2.22 -6.41 -10.35
CA ALA A 84 -0.99 -6.72 -9.63
C ALA A 84 -0.98 -8.16 -9.13
N ALA A 85 -2.13 -8.73 -8.76
CA ALA A 85 -2.21 -10.15 -8.38
C ALA A 85 -1.94 -11.09 -9.57
N ALA A 86 -2.39 -10.71 -10.77
CA ALA A 86 -2.23 -11.50 -12.00
C ALA A 86 -0.88 -11.30 -12.70
N GLU A 87 -0.38 -10.05 -12.76
CA GLU A 87 0.88 -9.71 -13.43
C GLU A 87 2.10 -9.89 -12.53
N CYS A 88 1.97 -9.91 -11.19
CA CYS A 88 3.12 -10.19 -10.33
C CYS A 88 3.46 -11.68 -10.42
N PRO A 89 4.57 -12.05 -11.09
CA PRO A 89 5.06 -13.41 -11.04
C PRO A 89 5.70 -13.56 -9.66
N VAL A 90 4.90 -14.02 -8.68
CA VAL A 90 5.35 -14.61 -7.42
C VAL A 90 6.53 -13.85 -6.79
N PHE A 91 6.28 -12.78 -6.01
CA PHE A 91 7.37 -12.17 -5.23
C PHE A 91 8.01 -13.25 -4.32
N PRO A 92 9.23 -13.74 -4.64
CA PRO A 92 9.71 -15.00 -4.08
C PRO A 92 10.10 -14.86 -2.60
N GLY A 93 10.36 -13.64 -2.14
CA GLY A 93 10.69 -13.33 -0.75
C GLY A 93 9.48 -13.16 0.19
N ALA A 94 8.25 -13.41 -0.27
CA ALA A 94 7.04 -13.22 0.55
C ALA A 94 6.75 -14.44 1.44
N LYS A 95 6.76 -14.29 2.77
CA LYS A 95 6.35 -15.37 3.70
C LYS A 95 4.84 -15.60 3.68
N ARG A 96 4.06 -14.51 3.63
CA ARG A 96 2.60 -14.55 3.51
C ARG A 96 2.14 -13.60 2.42
N ARG A 97 1.02 -13.94 1.79
CA ARG A 97 0.39 -13.12 0.74
C ARG A 97 -1.07 -12.89 1.08
N LEU A 98 -1.53 -11.68 0.83
CA LEU A 98 -2.92 -11.29 0.97
C LEU A 98 -3.34 -10.47 -0.24
N HIS A 99 -4.55 -10.70 -0.72
CA HIS A 99 -5.14 -9.89 -1.77
C HIS A 99 -6.26 -9.05 -1.19
N LEU A 100 -6.16 -7.73 -1.34
CA LEU A 100 -7.13 -6.75 -0.88
C LEU A 100 -7.45 -5.79 -2.04
N PRO A 101 -8.35 -6.17 -2.96
CA PRO A 101 -8.66 -5.34 -4.11
C PRO A 101 -9.40 -4.05 -3.66
N PHE A 102 -8.94 -2.92 -4.17
CA PHE A 102 -9.60 -1.62 -4.00
C PHE A 102 -9.91 -1.00 -5.36
N PRO A 103 -11.04 -0.28 -5.48
CA PRO A 103 -11.37 0.45 -6.70
C PRO A 103 -10.25 1.45 -7.02
N ASP A 104 -10.05 1.70 -8.31
CA ASP A 104 -8.99 2.62 -8.74
C ASP A 104 -9.51 4.07 -8.68
N PRO A 105 -9.07 4.89 -7.70
CA PRO A 105 -9.60 6.24 -7.54
C PRO A 105 -9.20 7.15 -8.71
N ALA A 106 -8.13 6.80 -9.45
CA ALA A 106 -7.70 7.56 -10.63
C ALA A 106 -8.68 7.46 -11.81
N LYS A 107 -9.60 6.47 -11.83
CA LYS A 107 -10.61 6.36 -12.89
C LYS A 107 -11.68 7.43 -12.78
N SER A 108 -12.08 7.79 -11.57
CA SER A 108 -13.09 8.83 -11.33
C SER A 108 -12.47 10.23 -11.39
N GLY A 109 -11.22 10.37 -10.92
CA GLY A 109 -10.44 11.62 -11.01
C GLY A 109 -10.84 12.70 -10.01
N ASP A 110 -11.85 12.46 -9.17
CA ASP A 110 -12.27 13.33 -8.08
C ASP A 110 -11.59 12.99 -6.75
N VAL A 111 -11.44 14.00 -5.89
CA VAL A 111 -10.79 13.84 -4.57
C VAL A 111 -11.61 12.96 -3.61
N GLU A 112 -12.93 12.92 -3.76
CA GLU A 112 -13.81 12.12 -2.90
C GLU A 112 -13.53 10.63 -3.08
N SER A 113 -13.37 10.16 -4.31
CA SER A 113 -12.95 8.79 -4.61
C SER A 113 -11.62 8.41 -3.94
N PHE A 114 -10.66 9.35 -3.89
CA PHE A 114 -9.40 9.13 -3.17
C PHE A 114 -9.60 9.04 -1.66
N ARG A 115 -10.49 9.85 -1.08
CA ARG A 115 -10.85 9.78 0.36
C ARG A 115 -11.55 8.47 0.69
N GLU A 116 -12.53 8.06 -0.11
CA GLU A 116 -13.23 6.79 0.06
C GLU A 116 -12.26 5.61 0.03
N VAL A 117 -11.34 5.59 -0.95
CA VAL A 117 -10.31 4.54 -1.04
C VAL A 117 -9.33 4.61 0.14
N ARG A 118 -8.89 5.80 0.56
CA ARG A 118 -8.05 5.99 1.75
C ARG A 118 -8.73 5.39 2.99
N ASP A 119 -10.00 5.69 3.19
CA ASP A 119 -10.74 5.27 4.38
C ASP A 119 -11.04 3.76 4.35
N GLN A 120 -11.33 3.21 3.18
CA GLN A 120 -11.44 1.75 2.99
C GLN A 120 -10.11 1.03 3.26
N ILE A 121 -8.99 1.55 2.76
CA ILE A 121 -7.66 1.02 3.04
C ILE A 121 -7.39 1.08 4.54
N LEU A 122 -7.61 2.24 5.18
CA LEU A 122 -7.40 2.41 6.61
C LEU A 122 -8.22 1.41 7.44
N GLN A 123 -9.49 1.19 7.08
CA GLN A 123 -10.33 0.20 7.76
C GLN A 123 -9.75 -1.21 7.62
N LYS A 124 -9.32 -1.61 6.42
CA LYS A 124 -8.68 -2.91 6.23
C LYS A 124 -7.36 -3.05 6.99
N LEU A 125 -6.56 -1.99 7.08
CA LEU A 125 -5.33 -2.01 7.87
C LEU A 125 -5.63 -2.17 9.37
N LYS A 126 -6.72 -1.56 9.88
CA LYS A 126 -7.20 -1.81 11.25
C LYS A 126 -7.57 -3.27 11.44
N ASP A 127 -8.36 -3.84 10.53
CA ASP A 127 -8.75 -5.25 10.62
C ASP A 127 -7.52 -6.17 10.60
N LEU A 128 -6.50 -5.84 9.80
CA LEU A 128 -5.28 -6.65 9.69
C LEU A 128 -4.33 -6.53 10.90
N PHE A 129 -4.09 -5.33 11.39
CA PHE A 129 -3.04 -5.05 12.38
C PHE A 129 -3.57 -4.81 13.79
N ASP A 130 -4.88 -4.66 13.96
CA ASP A 130 -5.52 -4.52 15.27
C ASP A 130 -6.09 -5.86 15.77
N GLU A 131 -6.55 -6.76 14.90
CA GLU A 131 -7.00 -8.12 15.28
C GLU A 131 -5.85 -9.10 15.58
N GLU A 132 -4.58 -8.74 15.38
CA GLU A 132 -3.43 -9.56 15.81
C GLU A 132 -3.37 -9.76 17.35
N LYS A 133 -4.29 -9.15 18.11
CA LYS A 133 -4.57 -9.43 19.54
C LYS A 133 -5.37 -10.73 19.81
N ARG A 134 -5.88 -11.42 18.79
CA ARG A 134 -6.81 -12.57 18.96
C ARG A 134 -6.25 -13.95 18.63
N ARG A 135 -4.92 -14.12 18.51
CA ARG A 135 -4.28 -15.42 18.31
C ARG A 135 -3.15 -15.68 19.28
#